data_AF-A0A9X9Q245-F1
#
_entry.id   AF-A0A9X9Q245-F1
#
_cell.length_a   1.000
_cell.length_b   1.000
_cell.length_c   1.000
_cell.angle_alpha   90.00
_cell.angle_beta   90.00
_cell.angle_gamma   90.00
#
_symmetry.space_group_name_H-M   'P 1'
#
loop_
_entity.id
_entity.type
_entity.pdbx_description
1 polymer ?
#
loop_
_entity_poly.entity_id
_entity_poly.type
_entity_poly.pdbx_seq_one_letter_code
_entity_poly.pdbx_strand_id
1 'polypeptide(L)'
;MVVEPSLQDESEFLYAAQPELLRYRTPELTVDKVMDWYQTRAEEIEHYARQVDCALSLIRLGMERNIPGLLALCDNLVTLEALVYEAGCDLTLTLKELQQMKDIEKLRLLMNGCSEDKYVTSAYQWMVPFLHRCEKQSPGVANELLKEYLVTLAKGDLKFPLKIFQHSKPDLQQKIIPDQDQLMAVALECIYNCERNDQLALCYDILECLPQRGYG
;
A
#
# COMPACT_ATOMS: atom_id res chain seq x y z
N MET A 1 -21.34 -52.85 34.60
CA MET A 1 -20.71 -51.53 34.45
C MET A 1 -21.12 -51.03 33.07
N VAL A 2 -22.08 -50.10 33.02
CA VAL A 2 -22.59 -49.56 31.75
C VAL A 2 -21.59 -48.52 31.30
N VAL A 3 -20.91 -48.78 30.19
CA VAL A 3 -20.08 -47.78 29.51
C VAL A 3 -21.07 -46.81 28.88
N GLU A 4 -21.24 -45.62 29.46
CA GLU A 4 -21.95 -44.55 28.77
C GLU A 4 -21.22 -44.32 27.44
N PRO A 5 -21.91 -44.42 26.29
CA PRO A 5 -21.29 -44.09 25.02
C PRO A 5 -20.89 -42.62 25.12
N SER A 6 -19.61 -42.32 24.89
CA SER A 6 -19.14 -40.95 24.74
C SER A 6 -20.12 -40.24 23.80
N LEU A 7 -20.75 -39.16 24.26
CA LEU A 7 -21.69 -38.37 23.45
C LEU A 7 -21.03 -38.12 22.10
N GLN A 8 -21.56 -38.78 21.06
CA GLN A 8 -21.03 -38.67 19.72
C GLN A 8 -21.12 -37.20 19.34
N ASP A 9 -19.98 -36.64 19.00
CA ASP A 9 -19.89 -35.24 18.66
C ASP A 9 -20.56 -35.01 17.30
N GLU A 10 -21.81 -34.58 17.32
CA GLU A 10 -22.62 -34.36 16.12
C GLU A 10 -22.04 -33.30 15.18
N SER A 11 -21.04 -32.52 15.62
CA SER A 11 -20.39 -31.47 14.81
C SER A 11 -19.09 -31.92 14.13
N GLU A 12 -18.59 -33.12 14.43
CA GLU A 12 -17.29 -33.60 13.92
C GLU A 12 -17.25 -33.65 12.39
N PHE A 13 -18.38 -34.00 11.75
CA PHE A 13 -18.47 -34.09 10.29
C PHE A 13 -18.21 -32.75 9.58
N LEU A 14 -18.44 -31.60 10.24
CA LEU A 14 -18.20 -30.27 9.67
C LEU A 14 -16.73 -30.03 9.30
N TYR A 15 -15.83 -30.78 9.93
CA TYR A 15 -14.38 -30.65 9.76
C TYR A 15 -13.79 -31.77 8.88
N ALA A 16 -14.60 -32.71 8.40
CA ALA A 16 -14.11 -33.85 7.63
C ALA A 16 -13.41 -33.45 6.32
N ALA A 17 -13.89 -32.38 5.68
CA ALA A 17 -13.29 -31.84 4.45
C ALA A 17 -12.08 -30.91 4.72
N GLN A 18 -12.03 -30.32 5.92
CA GLN A 18 -11.03 -29.32 6.31
C GLN A 18 -10.56 -29.56 7.77
N PRO A 19 -9.78 -30.63 8.02
CA PRO A 19 -9.37 -31.01 9.37
C PRO A 19 -8.54 -29.93 10.07
N GLU A 20 -7.85 -29.07 9.30
CA GLU A 20 -7.09 -27.93 9.81
C GLU A 20 -7.95 -26.93 10.61
N LEU A 21 -9.26 -26.87 10.36
CA LEU A 21 -10.17 -25.99 11.08
C LEU A 21 -10.50 -26.50 12.49
N LEU A 22 -10.16 -27.75 12.84
CA LEU A 22 -10.34 -28.30 14.19
C LEU A 22 -9.60 -27.48 15.25
N ARG A 23 -8.53 -26.75 14.90
CA ARG A 23 -7.80 -25.88 15.83
C ARG A 23 -8.66 -24.76 16.43
N TYR A 24 -9.68 -24.32 15.68
CA TYR A 24 -10.66 -23.32 16.11
C TYR A 24 -11.84 -23.93 16.86
N ARG A 25 -12.00 -25.25 16.82
CA ARG A 25 -13.01 -25.97 17.58
C ARG A 25 -12.53 -26.15 19.01
N THR A 26 -12.78 -25.14 19.84
CA THR A 26 -12.22 -25.05 21.18
C THR A 26 -13.23 -24.45 22.16
N PRO A 27 -13.30 -24.93 23.42
CA PRO A 27 -14.18 -24.33 24.42
C PRO A 27 -13.70 -22.95 24.87
N GLU A 28 -12.40 -22.66 24.74
CA GLU A 28 -11.78 -21.39 25.11
C GLU A 28 -11.22 -20.68 23.88
N LEU A 29 -11.89 -19.60 23.49
CA LEU A 29 -11.50 -18.79 22.34
C LEU A 29 -10.46 -17.75 22.77
N THR A 30 -9.18 -18.02 22.50
CA THR A 30 -8.09 -17.08 22.80
C THR A 30 -7.96 -16.01 21.73
N VAL A 31 -7.37 -14.85 22.09
CA VAL A 31 -7.10 -13.76 21.14
C VAL A 31 -6.25 -14.24 19.97
N ASP A 32 -5.23 -15.06 20.23
CA ASP A 32 -4.35 -15.59 19.18
C ASP A 32 -5.11 -16.45 18.17
N LYS A 33 -6.05 -17.29 18.64
CA LYS A 33 -6.89 -18.11 17.74
C LYS A 33 -7.82 -17.25 16.89
N VAL A 34 -8.37 -16.19 17.46
CA VAL A 34 -9.23 -15.25 16.71
C VAL A 34 -8.42 -14.48 15.68
N MET A 35 -7.25 -13.96 16.07
CA MET A 35 -6.33 -13.26 15.18
C MET A 35 -5.91 -14.15 14.00
N ASP A 36 -5.47 -15.38 14.28
CA ASP A 36 -5.08 -16.37 13.27
C ASP A 36 -6.25 -16.74 12.36
N TRP A 37 -7.47 -16.87 12.90
CA TRP A 37 -8.67 -17.11 12.09
C TRP A 37 -8.95 -15.95 11.13
N TYR A 38 -8.94 -14.70 11.60
CA TYR A 38 -9.18 -13.52 10.74
C TYR A 38 -8.13 -13.43 9.62
N GLN A 39 -6.86 -13.61 9.94
CA GLN A 39 -5.77 -13.57 8.96
C GLN A 39 -5.92 -14.69 7.93
N THR A 40 -6.00 -15.94 8.39
CA THR A 40 -6.13 -17.12 7.52
C THR A 40 -7.36 -16.97 6.62
N ARG A 41 -8.50 -16.57 7.19
CA ARG A 41 -9.75 -16.52 6.43
C ARG A 41 -9.75 -15.42 5.37
N ALA A 42 -9.16 -14.26 5.64
CA ALA A 42 -9.04 -13.20 4.64
C ALA A 42 -8.11 -13.60 3.50
N GLU A 43 -7.00 -14.28 3.81
CA GLU A 43 -6.08 -14.82 2.80
C GLU A 43 -6.76 -15.89 1.93
N GLU A 44 -7.56 -16.79 2.52
CA GLU A 44 -8.35 -17.77 1.77
C GLU A 44 -9.37 -17.13 0.83
N ILE A 45 -10.09 -16.10 1.29
CA ILE A 45 -11.09 -15.38 0.47
C ILE A 45 -10.41 -14.79 -0.77
N GLU A 46 -9.27 -14.12 -0.60
CA GLU A 46 -8.53 -13.58 -1.74
C GLU A 46 -7.99 -14.70 -2.62
N HIS A 47 -7.35 -15.72 -2.04
CA HIS A 47 -6.69 -16.78 -2.78
C HIS A 47 -7.64 -17.58 -3.67
N TYR A 48 -8.80 -17.97 -3.14
CA TYR A 48 -9.74 -18.85 -3.84
C TYR A 48 -10.77 -18.10 -4.68
N ALA A 49 -11.18 -16.89 -4.29
CA ALA A 49 -12.28 -16.17 -4.93
C ALA A 49 -11.88 -14.84 -5.58
N ARG A 50 -10.66 -14.33 -5.32
CA ARG A 50 -10.19 -13.00 -5.76
C ARG A 50 -11.07 -11.84 -5.29
N GLN A 51 -11.87 -12.05 -4.25
CA GLN A 51 -12.76 -11.03 -3.70
C GLN A 51 -12.02 -10.22 -2.65
N VAL A 52 -11.18 -9.30 -3.14
CA VAL A 52 -10.30 -8.47 -2.29
C VAL A 52 -11.12 -7.57 -1.36
N ASP A 53 -12.23 -7.04 -1.85
CA ASP A 53 -13.20 -6.23 -1.10
C ASP A 53 -13.81 -7.00 0.09
N CYS A 54 -14.14 -8.27 -0.11
CA CYS A 54 -14.69 -9.15 0.92
C CYS A 54 -13.62 -9.51 1.97
N ALA A 55 -12.39 -9.83 1.54
CA ALA A 55 -11.27 -10.06 2.44
C ALA A 55 -10.97 -8.81 3.29
N LEU A 56 -10.95 -7.63 2.66
CA LEU A 56 -10.73 -6.35 3.34
C LEU A 56 -11.84 -6.02 4.34
N SER A 57 -13.09 -6.25 3.97
CA SER A 57 -14.25 -6.04 4.85
C SER A 57 -14.18 -6.92 6.10
N LEU A 58 -13.76 -8.19 5.94
CA LEU A 58 -13.57 -9.10 7.07
C LEU A 58 -12.47 -8.59 8.02
N ILE A 59 -11.34 -8.14 7.49
CA ILE A 59 -10.24 -7.61 8.30
C ILE A 59 -10.62 -6.33 9.01
N ARG A 60 -11.31 -5.40 8.34
CA ARG A 60 -11.81 -4.16 8.96
C ARG A 60 -12.77 -4.46 10.11
N LEU A 61 -13.67 -5.43 9.94
CA LEU A 61 -14.54 -5.87 11.02
C LEU A 61 -13.73 -6.40 12.23
N GLY A 62 -12.68 -7.20 11.99
CA GLY A 62 -11.79 -7.65 13.07
C GLY A 62 -11.12 -6.48 13.80
N MET A 63 -10.65 -5.48 13.06
CA MET A 63 -10.03 -4.28 13.62
C MET A 63 -11.02 -3.44 14.44
N GLU A 64 -12.26 -3.26 13.99
CA GLU A 64 -13.33 -2.59 14.75
C GLU A 64 -13.65 -3.28 16.08
N ARG A 65 -13.40 -4.59 16.16
CA ARG A 65 -13.52 -5.39 17.39
C ARG A 65 -12.23 -5.43 18.22
N ASN A 66 -11.24 -4.61 17.88
CA ASN A 66 -9.95 -4.51 18.56
C ASN A 66 -9.14 -5.81 18.52
N ILE A 67 -9.29 -6.63 17.47
CA ILE A 67 -8.40 -7.78 17.27
C ILE A 67 -7.02 -7.26 16.83
N PRO A 68 -5.94 -7.59 17.57
CA PRO A 68 -4.60 -7.11 17.26
C PRO A 68 -4.02 -7.80 16.01
N GLY A 69 -2.89 -7.29 15.51
CA GLY A 69 -2.11 -7.96 14.45
C GLY A 69 -2.74 -7.92 13.05
N LEU A 70 -3.86 -7.21 12.85
CA LEU A 70 -4.56 -7.16 11.56
C LEU A 70 -4.14 -6.00 10.65
N LEU A 71 -3.43 -5.00 11.17
CA LEU A 71 -3.12 -3.76 10.46
C LEU A 71 -2.30 -4.00 9.18
N ALA A 72 -1.24 -4.80 9.25
CA ALA A 72 -0.38 -5.06 8.09
C ALA A 72 -1.15 -5.77 6.96
N LEU A 73 -2.04 -6.70 7.29
CA LEU A 73 -2.89 -7.37 6.31
C LEU A 73 -3.93 -6.42 5.72
N CYS A 74 -4.51 -5.55 6.54
CA CYS A 74 -5.42 -4.48 6.10
C CYS A 74 -4.73 -3.55 5.10
N ASP A 75 -3.52 -3.06 5.41
CA ASP A 75 -2.76 -2.16 4.53
C ASP A 75 -2.42 -2.80 3.18
N ASN A 76 -2.09 -4.11 3.18
CA ASN A 76 -1.88 -4.86 1.94
C ASN A 76 -3.17 -5.01 1.14
N LEU A 77 -4.29 -5.37 1.77
CA LEU A 77 -5.59 -5.50 1.11
C LEU A 77 -6.11 -4.17 0.54
N VAL A 78 -5.91 -3.05 1.23
CA VAL A 78 -6.21 -1.70 0.70
C VAL A 78 -5.38 -1.41 -0.56
N THR A 79 -4.11 -1.81 -0.56
CA THR A 79 -3.23 -1.62 -1.72
C THR A 79 -3.68 -2.51 -2.89
N LEU A 80 -4.02 -3.78 -2.61
CA LEU A 80 -4.50 -4.71 -3.62
C LEU A 80 -5.83 -4.28 -4.22
N GLU A 81 -6.77 -3.80 -3.40
CA GLU A 81 -8.07 -3.28 -3.83
C GLU A 81 -7.91 -2.14 -4.83
N ALA A 82 -7.03 -1.17 -4.51
CA ALA A 82 -6.72 -0.06 -5.41
C ALA A 82 -6.10 -0.55 -6.73
N LEU A 83 -5.18 -1.52 -6.69
CA LEU A 83 -4.56 -2.06 -7.90
C LEU A 83 -5.55 -2.80 -8.80
N VAL A 84 -6.39 -3.66 -8.21
CA VAL A 84 -7.30 -4.56 -8.94
C VAL A 84 -8.52 -3.80 -9.48
N TYR A 85 -9.11 -2.91 -8.69
CA TYR A 85 -10.38 -2.28 -9.06
C TYR A 85 -10.25 -0.86 -9.61
N GLU A 86 -9.21 -0.11 -9.24
CA GLU A 86 -9.12 1.32 -9.59
C GLU A 86 -8.01 1.63 -10.60
N ALA A 87 -6.80 1.14 -10.36
CA ALA A 87 -5.62 1.45 -11.18
C ALA A 87 -5.61 0.70 -12.52
N GLY A 88 -6.54 -0.22 -12.75
CA GLY A 88 -6.59 -1.04 -13.96
C GLY A 88 -5.33 -1.88 -14.16
N CYS A 89 -4.62 -2.19 -13.07
CA CYS A 89 -3.44 -3.04 -13.09
C CYS A 89 -3.84 -4.50 -13.32
N ASP A 90 -2.82 -5.34 -13.55
CA ASP A 90 -2.96 -6.76 -13.86
C ASP A 90 -3.93 -7.47 -12.89
N LEU A 91 -5.05 -7.95 -13.42
CA LEU A 91 -6.10 -8.68 -12.68
C LEU A 91 -5.60 -10.02 -12.10
N THR A 92 -4.37 -10.42 -12.42
CA THR A 92 -3.78 -11.66 -11.92
C THR A 92 -2.96 -11.50 -10.65
N LEU A 93 -2.64 -10.27 -10.23
CA LEU A 93 -1.84 -10.02 -9.02
C LEU A 93 -2.56 -10.53 -7.77
N THR A 94 -1.90 -11.41 -7.03
CA THR A 94 -2.44 -12.01 -5.80
C THR A 94 -1.98 -11.28 -4.55
N LEU A 95 -2.69 -11.46 -3.42
CA LEU A 95 -2.25 -10.92 -2.13
C LEU A 95 -0.88 -11.47 -1.71
N LYS A 96 -0.66 -12.76 -1.94
CA LYS A 96 0.59 -13.43 -1.60
C LYS A 96 1.78 -12.84 -2.35
N GLU A 97 1.61 -12.58 -3.65
CA GLU A 97 2.65 -11.92 -4.45
C GLU A 97 2.88 -10.50 -3.95
N LEU A 98 1.81 -9.72 -3.74
CA LEU A 98 1.91 -8.36 -3.22
C LEU A 98 2.66 -8.29 -1.88
N GLN A 99 2.39 -9.22 -0.95
CA GLN A 99 3.07 -9.29 0.35
C GLN A 99 4.58 -9.54 0.22
N GLN A 100 5.03 -10.18 -0.85
CA GLN A 100 6.45 -10.45 -1.12
C GLN A 100 7.16 -9.28 -1.83
N MET A 101 6.40 -8.33 -2.38
CA MET A 101 6.95 -7.17 -3.06
C MET A 101 7.52 -6.16 -2.07
N LYS A 102 8.61 -5.51 -2.49
CA LYS A 102 9.11 -4.31 -1.81
C LYS A 102 8.14 -3.16 -2.01
N ASP A 103 8.08 -2.24 -1.06
CA ASP A 103 7.18 -1.10 -1.14
C ASP A 103 7.45 -0.21 -2.36
N ILE A 104 8.69 -0.15 -2.86
CA ILE A 104 9.01 0.60 -4.08
C ILE A 104 8.36 -0.04 -5.31
N GLU A 105 8.26 -1.38 -5.34
CA GLU A 105 7.63 -2.10 -6.44
C GLU A 105 6.12 -1.89 -6.39
N LYS A 106 5.51 -1.92 -5.19
CA LYS A 106 4.09 -1.59 -4.98
C LYS A 106 3.77 -0.15 -5.42
N LEU A 107 4.60 0.82 -5.04
CA LEU A 107 4.44 2.22 -5.44
C LEU A 107 4.54 2.37 -6.97
N ARG A 108 5.50 1.69 -7.60
CA ARG A 108 5.63 1.69 -9.07
C ARG A 108 4.39 1.09 -9.74
N LEU A 109 3.84 0.00 -9.20
CA LEU A 109 2.60 -0.59 -9.71
C LEU A 109 1.42 0.38 -9.58
N LEU A 110 1.22 1.01 -8.43
CA LEU A 110 0.12 1.96 -8.20
C LEU A 110 0.13 3.12 -9.20
N MET A 111 1.31 3.58 -9.59
CA MET A 111 1.49 4.67 -10.53
C MET A 111 1.70 4.21 -11.98
N ASN A 112 1.70 2.90 -12.22
CA ASN A 112 1.93 2.34 -13.55
C ASN A 112 0.75 2.64 -14.48
N GLY A 113 1.03 2.95 -15.74
CA GLY A 113 -0.02 3.23 -16.73
C GLY A 113 -0.82 4.52 -16.49
N CYS A 114 -0.48 5.32 -15.47
CA CYS A 114 -1.09 6.62 -15.26
C CYS A 114 -0.77 7.56 -16.44
N SER A 115 -1.81 8.08 -17.09
CA SER A 115 -1.64 9.05 -18.16
C SER A 115 -1.16 10.39 -17.60
N GLU A 116 -0.50 11.18 -18.45
CA GLU A 116 0.09 12.45 -18.05
C GLU A 116 -0.94 13.43 -17.45
N ASP A 117 -2.15 13.48 -17.99
CA ASP A 117 -3.26 14.32 -17.52
C ASP A 117 -3.79 13.89 -16.14
N LYS A 118 -3.77 12.58 -15.82
CA LYS A 118 -4.32 12.05 -14.57
C LYS A 118 -3.26 11.85 -13.49
N TYR A 119 -1.98 11.95 -13.83
CA TYR A 119 -0.86 11.58 -12.96
C TYR A 119 -0.94 12.19 -11.54
N VAL A 120 -1.28 13.48 -11.44
CA VAL A 120 -1.40 14.17 -10.15
C VAL A 120 -2.61 13.68 -9.35
N THR A 121 -3.74 13.46 -10.02
CA THR A 121 -4.94 12.92 -9.36
C THR A 121 -4.69 11.50 -8.86
N SER A 122 -4.07 10.65 -9.68
CA SER A 122 -3.60 9.31 -9.29
C SER A 122 -2.60 9.36 -8.14
N ALA A 123 -1.69 10.35 -8.12
CA ALA A 123 -0.76 10.54 -7.02
C ALA A 123 -1.47 10.80 -5.69
N TYR A 124 -2.48 11.68 -5.66
CA TYR A 124 -3.28 11.91 -4.45
C TYR A 124 -4.20 10.73 -4.09
N GLN A 125 -4.69 9.99 -5.08
CA GLN A 125 -5.58 8.86 -4.87
C GLN A 125 -4.85 7.62 -4.34
N TRP A 126 -3.64 7.35 -4.84
CA TRP A 126 -2.94 6.08 -4.60
C TRP A 126 -1.58 6.26 -3.93
N MET A 127 -0.69 7.08 -4.50
CA MET A 127 0.67 7.25 -3.97
C MET A 127 0.69 7.88 -2.57
N VAL A 128 0.02 9.01 -2.38
CA VAL A 128 0.04 9.73 -1.08
C VAL A 128 -0.56 8.87 0.05
N PRO A 129 -1.73 8.21 -0.13
CA PRO A 129 -2.26 7.31 0.90
C PRO A 129 -1.36 6.11 1.16
N PHE A 130 -0.71 5.55 0.12
CA PHE A 130 0.25 4.46 0.28
C PHE A 130 1.47 4.89 1.09
N LEU A 131 2.10 6.01 0.74
CA LEU A 131 3.22 6.59 1.48
C LEU A 131 2.85 6.87 2.94
N HIS A 132 1.65 7.41 3.19
CA HIS A 132 1.18 7.64 4.55
C HIS A 132 1.03 6.35 5.37
N ARG A 133 0.65 5.22 4.75
CA ARG A 133 0.64 3.91 5.41
C ARG A 133 2.06 3.43 5.72
N CYS A 134 3.00 3.55 4.78
CA CYS A 134 4.42 3.22 5.02
C CYS A 134 5.01 4.04 6.17
N GLU A 135 4.75 5.35 6.22
CA GLU A 135 5.23 6.25 7.29
C GLU A 135 4.73 5.84 8.68
N LYS A 136 3.45 5.41 8.76
CA LYS A 136 2.88 4.91 10.02
C LYS A 136 3.54 3.62 10.51
N GLN A 137 4.02 2.78 9.61
CA GLN A 137 4.71 1.55 9.96
C GLN A 137 6.16 1.81 10.38
N SER A 138 6.86 2.70 9.65
CA SER A 138 8.23 3.09 9.95
C SER A 138 8.47 4.56 9.59
N PRO A 139 8.62 5.45 10.58
CA PRO A 139 8.88 6.86 10.32
C PRO A 139 10.11 7.09 9.44
N GLY A 140 9.99 8.01 8.47
CA GLY A 140 11.01 8.36 7.48
C GLY A 140 10.94 7.56 6.18
N VAL A 141 10.31 6.37 6.17
CA VAL A 141 10.29 5.49 5.00
C VAL A 141 9.52 6.10 3.83
N ALA A 142 8.46 6.87 4.09
CA ALA A 142 7.73 7.53 3.00
C ALA A 142 8.62 8.49 2.21
N ASN A 143 9.51 9.19 2.91
CA ASN A 143 10.39 10.17 2.30
C ASN A 143 11.45 9.51 1.44
N GLU A 144 12.06 8.44 1.94
CA GLU A 144 13.02 7.63 1.20
C GLU A 144 12.38 6.99 -0.03
N LEU A 145 11.15 6.48 0.12
CA LEU A 145 10.45 5.79 -0.95
C LEU A 145 10.04 6.73 -2.08
N LEU A 146 9.47 7.89 -1.74
CA LEU A 146 9.10 8.90 -2.71
C LEU A 146 10.34 9.44 -3.44
N LYS A 147 11.44 9.66 -2.70
CA LYS A 147 12.72 10.04 -3.28
C LYS A 147 13.22 8.99 -4.27
N GLU A 148 13.31 7.72 -3.86
CA GLU A 148 13.77 6.64 -4.73
C GLU A 148 12.93 6.56 -6.00
N TYR A 149 11.60 6.66 -5.87
CA TYR A 149 10.67 6.64 -6.98
C TYR A 149 10.91 7.79 -7.96
N LEU A 150 10.94 9.04 -7.47
CA LEU A 150 11.10 10.24 -8.31
C LEU A 150 12.46 10.30 -8.99
N VAL A 151 13.53 10.00 -8.26
CA VAL A 151 14.90 9.99 -8.83
C VAL A 151 15.04 8.89 -9.87
N THR A 152 14.40 7.73 -9.67
CA THR A 152 14.37 6.66 -10.69
C THR A 152 13.67 7.11 -11.96
N LEU A 153 12.52 7.80 -11.86
CA LEU A 153 11.82 8.35 -13.02
C LEU A 153 12.66 9.41 -13.74
N ALA A 154 13.26 10.33 -12.96
CA ALA A 154 14.02 11.47 -13.47
C ALA A 154 15.22 11.08 -14.34
N LYS A 155 15.81 9.91 -14.12
CA LYS A 155 16.87 9.36 -15.00
C LYS A 155 16.43 9.32 -16.45
N GLY A 156 15.20 8.85 -16.69
CA GLY A 156 14.63 8.66 -18.02
C GLY A 156 13.79 9.82 -18.53
N ASP A 157 13.03 10.52 -17.66
CA ASP A 157 12.19 11.65 -18.04
C ASP A 157 11.78 12.49 -16.81
N LEU A 158 12.01 13.81 -16.87
CA LEU A 158 11.63 14.77 -15.81
C LEU A 158 10.16 15.18 -15.79
N LYS A 159 9.35 14.83 -16.80
CA LYS A 159 7.94 15.27 -16.90
C LYS A 159 7.11 14.88 -15.67
N PHE A 160 7.17 13.61 -15.26
CA PHE A 160 6.41 13.14 -14.09
C PHE A 160 6.94 13.70 -12.77
N PRO A 161 8.27 13.70 -12.51
CA PRO A 161 8.84 14.42 -11.37
C PRO A 161 8.40 15.89 -11.31
N LEU A 162 8.45 16.61 -12.43
CA LEU A 162 8.02 18.02 -12.51
C LEU A 162 6.58 18.20 -12.04
N LYS A 163 5.65 17.33 -12.45
CA LYS A 163 4.25 17.41 -11.99
C LYS A 163 4.13 17.28 -10.47
N ILE A 164 4.92 16.41 -9.85
CA ILE A 164 4.92 16.26 -8.40
C ILE A 164 5.46 17.53 -7.72
N PHE A 165 6.53 18.13 -8.26
CA PHE A 165 7.09 19.37 -7.72
C PHE A 165 6.16 20.57 -7.90
N GLN A 166 5.48 20.68 -9.05
CA GLN A 166 4.46 21.69 -9.30
C GLN A 166 3.30 21.59 -8.27
N HIS A 167 2.95 20.38 -7.85
CA HIS A 167 1.95 20.10 -6.81
C HIS A 167 2.53 20.00 -5.39
N SER A 168 3.74 20.52 -5.21
CA SER A 168 4.41 20.62 -3.90
C SER A 168 4.89 22.05 -3.61
N LYS A 169 4.54 23.03 -4.45
CA LYS A 169 4.96 24.42 -4.28
C LYS A 169 4.53 24.98 -2.91
N PRO A 170 5.33 25.90 -2.32
CA PRO A 170 5.08 26.40 -0.96
C PRO A 170 3.73 27.09 -0.75
N ASP A 171 3.18 27.70 -1.79
CA ASP A 171 1.93 28.47 -1.81
C ASP A 171 0.66 27.60 -1.90
N LEU A 172 0.81 26.30 -2.18
CA LEU A 172 -0.33 25.38 -2.24
C LEU A 172 -0.80 24.96 -0.84
N GLN A 173 -2.11 24.82 -0.68
CA GLN A 173 -2.71 24.31 0.56
C GLN A 173 -2.49 22.80 0.71
N GLN A 174 -2.70 22.05 -0.38
CA GLN A 174 -2.51 20.60 -0.41
C GLN A 174 -1.26 20.28 -1.23
N LYS A 175 -0.28 19.64 -0.60
CA LYS A 175 1.04 19.34 -1.19
C LYS A 175 1.30 17.85 -1.21
N ILE A 176 1.94 17.35 -2.27
CA ILE A 176 2.42 15.97 -2.33
C ILE A 176 3.68 15.81 -1.47
N ILE A 177 4.59 16.79 -1.53
CA ILE A 177 5.77 16.90 -0.66
C ILE A 177 5.59 18.14 0.22
N PRO A 178 5.11 18.00 1.47
CA PRO A 178 4.87 19.15 2.34
C PRO A 178 6.16 19.77 2.91
N ASP A 179 7.18 18.95 3.13
CA ASP A 179 8.45 19.33 3.72
C ASP A 179 9.35 20.05 2.70
N GLN A 180 9.80 21.26 3.04
CA GLN A 180 10.55 22.12 2.12
C GLN A 180 11.99 21.64 1.88
N ASP A 181 12.62 21.07 2.91
CA ASP A 181 13.99 20.57 2.81
C ASP A 181 14.04 19.32 1.94
N GLN A 182 13.08 18.42 2.12
CA GLN A 182 12.88 17.25 1.27
C GLN A 182 12.55 17.66 -0.16
N LEU A 183 11.63 18.61 -0.37
CA LEU A 183 11.28 19.10 -1.70
C LEU A 183 12.53 19.58 -2.45
N MET A 184 13.37 20.39 -1.81
CA MET A 184 14.61 20.89 -2.40
C MET A 184 15.61 19.76 -2.66
N ALA A 185 15.85 18.87 -1.70
CA ALA A 185 16.79 17.78 -1.84
C ALA A 185 16.42 16.84 -3.00
N VAL A 186 15.16 16.40 -3.04
CA VAL A 186 14.68 15.45 -4.06
C VAL A 186 14.64 16.10 -5.46
N ALA A 187 14.25 17.37 -5.56
CA ALA A 187 14.27 18.10 -6.84
C ALA A 187 15.67 18.21 -7.43
N LEU A 188 16.65 18.60 -6.61
CA LEU A 188 18.04 18.69 -7.05
C LEU A 188 18.59 17.32 -7.46
N GLU A 189 18.32 16.28 -6.67
CA GLU A 189 18.74 14.92 -7.03
C GLU A 189 18.09 14.42 -8.33
N CYS A 190 16.84 14.76 -8.60
CA CYS A 190 16.20 14.45 -9.88
C CYS A 190 16.91 15.14 -11.06
N ILE A 191 17.22 16.44 -10.93
CA ILE A 191 17.91 17.20 -11.98
C ILE A 191 19.32 16.63 -12.22
N TYR A 192 20.09 16.36 -11.17
CA TYR A 192 21.46 15.87 -11.30
C TYR A 192 21.56 14.43 -11.81
N ASN A 193 20.54 13.60 -11.58
CA ASN A 193 20.50 12.22 -12.08
C ASN A 193 19.82 12.09 -13.45
N CYS A 194 19.30 13.18 -14.04
CA CYS A 194 18.70 13.12 -15.36
C CYS A 194 19.76 12.83 -16.44
N GLU A 195 19.62 11.71 -17.16
CA GLU A 195 20.58 11.30 -18.18
C GLU A 195 20.29 11.95 -19.55
N ARG A 196 19.12 12.59 -19.69
CA ARG A 196 18.71 13.27 -20.92
C ARG A 196 19.32 14.67 -21.02
N ASN A 197 19.78 15.01 -22.22
CA ASN A 197 20.37 16.31 -22.52
C ASN A 197 19.41 17.31 -23.20
N ASP A 198 18.15 16.92 -23.43
CA ASP A 198 17.13 17.73 -24.12
C ASP A 198 16.02 18.26 -23.20
N GLN A 199 16.14 18.07 -21.88
CA GLN A 199 15.12 18.45 -20.89
C GLN A 199 15.48 19.67 -20.04
N LEU A 200 16.41 20.51 -20.50
CA LEU A 200 16.87 21.69 -19.75
C LEU A 200 15.72 22.63 -19.33
N ALA A 201 14.71 22.80 -20.19
CA ALA A 201 13.52 23.58 -19.85
C ALA A 201 12.79 23.03 -18.61
N LEU A 202 12.62 21.71 -18.53
CA LEU A 202 11.98 21.06 -17.37
C LEU A 202 12.83 21.24 -16.11
N CYS A 203 14.16 21.23 -16.21
CA CYS A 203 15.02 21.52 -15.06
C CYS A 203 14.74 22.92 -14.48
N TYR A 204 14.60 23.94 -15.33
CA TYR A 204 14.24 25.29 -14.88
C TYR A 204 12.85 25.32 -14.25
N ASP A 205 11.86 24.68 -14.86
CA ASP A 205 10.51 24.60 -14.31
C ASP A 205 10.49 23.92 -12.92
N ILE A 206 11.32 22.89 -12.70
CA ILE A 206 11.49 22.25 -11.39
C ILE A 206 12.09 23.23 -10.38
N LEU A 207 13.15 23.96 -10.75
CA LEU A 207 13.78 24.94 -9.86
C LEU A 207 12.82 26.07 -9.46
N GLU A 208 11.92 26.49 -10.36
CA GLU A 208 10.87 27.48 -10.07
C GLU A 208 9.81 26.97 -9.08
N CYS A 209 9.74 25.67 -8.82
CA CYS A 209 8.84 25.10 -7.82
C CYS A 209 9.40 25.18 -6.39
N LEU A 210 10.69 25.49 -6.24
CA LEU A 210 11.37 25.49 -4.95
C LEU A 210 11.09 26.76 -4.14
N PRO A 211 11.17 26.69 -2.79
CA PRO A 211 11.06 27.87 -1.96
C PRO A 211 12.13 28.90 -2.32
N GLN A 212 11.75 30.17 -2.34
CA GLN A 212 12.75 31.23 -2.43
C GLN A 212 13.63 31.18 -1.19
N ARG A 213 14.95 31.33 -1.36
CA ARG A 213 15.84 31.53 -0.22
C ARG A 213 15.33 32.74 0.55
N GLY A 214 14.93 32.53 1.80
CA GLY A 214 14.65 33.64 2.70
C GLY A 214 15.88 34.54 2.74
N TYR A 215 15.67 35.86 2.67
CA TYR A 215 16.70 36.79 3.11
C TYR A 215 16.89 36.52 4.61
N GLY A 216 17.98 35.83 4.95
CA GLY A 216 18.35 35.55 6.34
C GLY A 216 18.62 36.80 7.14
#